data_AF-A0A7Y9DYJ1-F1
#
_entry.id   AF-A0A7Y9DYJ1-F1
#
_cell.length_a   1.000
_cell.length_b   1.000
_cell.length_c   1.000
_cell.angle_alpha   90.00
_cell.angle_beta   90.00
_cell.angle_gamma   90.00
#
_symmetry.space_group_name_H-M   'P 1'
#
loop_
_entity.id
_entity.type
_entity.pdbx_description
1 polymer ?
#
loop_
_entity_poly.entity_id
_entity_poly.type
_entity_poly.pdbx_seq_one_letter_code
_entity_poly.pdbx_strand_id
1 'polypeptide(L)'
;MDTAQRLNWEVDRRLEALGWSGEPDKVVVVGHSMGGLVARQWVAQGNWERCRAVVTLGTPFAGAPKALDRLVNGLLPWWLGHGGALELLREWPGAHELAPQYRAVHDLTAQADDPVGTCPSDLGLPHIAQRLNDAAAVHTRMNEEWTARMAETACHAYRSRWHPTLMHATWDGKRLRSSKRRPPWIQGKDAVEAGDGTVPALAAIPWEQQRFLTTPYVNERHGPMVAAARCIEDIEVLLQGSGPVTTGVRSTDPAIGLDVADAYPAHEPVDVSAEIRPEKYGASPDVRLTCVLRRDGDEGPVVHCGPMDTDDGSRWAARLPPLDEGGYWLTVAETGAETAPPVSDWLVALGGAGATESMRTTGSTT
;
A
#
# COMPACT_ATOMS: atom_id res chain seq x y z
N MET A 1 17.45 -7.51 -17.08
CA MET A 1 16.74 -8.74 -16.69
C MET A 1 15.39 -8.29 -16.15
N ASP A 2 14.31 -8.76 -16.74
CA ASP A 2 12.95 -8.50 -16.27
C ASP A 2 12.81 -9.03 -14.82
N THR A 3 12.05 -8.36 -13.95
CA THR A 3 11.97 -8.72 -12.52
C THR A 3 11.42 -10.14 -12.34
N ALA A 4 10.49 -10.56 -13.19
CA ALA A 4 9.98 -11.93 -13.24
C ALA A 4 11.06 -12.97 -13.62
N GLN A 5 11.98 -12.63 -14.52
CA GLN A 5 13.12 -13.50 -14.86
C GLN A 5 14.06 -13.64 -13.67
N ARG A 6 14.28 -12.58 -12.89
CA ARG A 6 15.10 -12.66 -11.67
C ARG A 6 14.45 -13.56 -10.62
N LEU A 7 13.13 -13.49 -10.47
CA LEU A 7 12.37 -14.42 -9.63
C LEU A 7 12.53 -15.86 -10.14
N ASN A 8 12.42 -16.08 -11.45
CA ASN A 8 12.64 -17.39 -12.07
C ASN A 8 14.00 -17.98 -11.71
N TRP A 9 15.07 -17.20 -11.88
CA TRP A 9 16.42 -17.64 -11.56
C TRP A 9 16.58 -18.01 -10.08
N GLU A 10 16.01 -17.22 -9.16
CA GLU A 10 16.11 -17.52 -7.73
C GLU A 10 15.30 -18.76 -7.33
N VAL A 11 14.14 -18.99 -7.96
CA VAL A 11 13.33 -20.20 -7.76
C VAL A 11 14.09 -21.43 -8.26
N ASP A 12 14.65 -21.39 -9.48
CA ASP A 12 15.44 -22.50 -10.05
C ASP A 12 16.59 -22.86 -9.12
N ARG A 13 17.37 -21.86 -8.71
CA ARG A 13 18.52 -22.03 -7.80
C ARG A 13 18.13 -22.70 -6.47
N ARG A 14 16.97 -22.34 -5.90
CA ARG A 14 16.49 -22.92 -4.63
C ARG A 14 15.95 -24.32 -4.80
N LEU A 15 15.20 -24.58 -5.87
CA LEU A 15 14.67 -25.92 -6.17
C LEU A 15 15.80 -26.92 -6.44
N GLU A 16 16.83 -26.50 -7.18
CA GLU A 16 18.05 -27.30 -7.38
C GLU A 16 18.74 -27.64 -6.05
N ALA A 17 18.91 -26.65 -5.17
CA ALA A 17 19.52 -26.86 -3.85
C ALA A 17 18.70 -27.81 -2.95
N LEU A 18 17.38 -27.93 -3.18
CA LEU A 18 16.49 -28.86 -2.50
C LEU A 18 16.41 -30.23 -3.19
N GLY A 19 17.13 -30.44 -4.29
CA GLY A 19 17.12 -31.71 -5.04
C GLY A 19 15.79 -31.99 -5.75
N TRP A 20 15.07 -30.94 -6.17
CA TRP A 20 13.79 -31.09 -6.84
C TRP A 20 13.92 -31.82 -8.19
N SER A 21 13.07 -32.81 -8.41
CA SER A 21 13.10 -33.71 -9.58
C SER A 21 12.15 -33.31 -10.72
N GLY A 22 11.60 -32.09 -10.71
CA GLY A 22 10.65 -31.63 -11.74
C GLY A 22 9.18 -31.93 -11.46
N GLU A 23 8.85 -32.48 -10.29
CA GLU A 23 7.46 -32.73 -9.86
C GLU A 23 6.64 -31.43 -9.79
N PRO A 24 5.37 -31.38 -10.23
CA PRO A 24 4.56 -30.16 -10.25
C PRO A 24 4.22 -29.63 -8.85
N ASP A 25 3.66 -28.41 -8.79
CA ASP A 25 3.03 -27.80 -7.61
C ASP A 25 3.91 -27.73 -6.35
N LYS A 26 5.18 -27.37 -6.49
CA LYS A 26 6.13 -27.28 -5.36
C LYS A 26 6.34 -25.88 -4.82
N VAL A 27 5.99 -24.85 -5.60
CA VAL A 27 6.24 -23.46 -5.23
C VAL A 27 4.94 -22.79 -4.84
N VAL A 28 4.95 -22.15 -3.67
CA VAL A 28 3.96 -21.15 -3.28
C VAL A 28 4.68 -19.81 -3.28
N VAL A 29 4.18 -18.85 -4.05
CA VAL A 29 4.80 -17.52 -4.13
C VAL A 29 3.98 -16.54 -3.30
N VAL A 30 4.60 -15.94 -2.29
CA VAL A 30 4.00 -14.87 -1.49
C VAL A 30 4.57 -13.53 -1.95
N GLY A 31 3.75 -12.71 -2.59
CA GLY A 31 4.12 -11.38 -3.09
C GLY A 31 3.47 -10.28 -2.26
N HIS A 32 4.28 -9.44 -1.62
CA HIS A 32 3.80 -8.22 -0.95
C HIS A 32 3.90 -7.02 -1.87
N SER A 33 2.88 -6.15 -1.85
CA SER A 33 2.82 -4.93 -2.64
C SER A 33 3.11 -5.22 -4.13
N MET A 34 4.02 -4.49 -4.77
CA MET A 34 4.47 -4.72 -6.15
C MET A 34 4.97 -6.16 -6.40
N GLY A 35 5.47 -6.86 -5.39
CA GLY A 35 5.92 -8.25 -5.50
C GLY A 35 4.82 -9.21 -5.97
N GLY A 36 3.54 -8.90 -5.70
CA GLY A 36 2.43 -9.70 -6.23
C GLY A 36 2.23 -9.56 -7.74
N LEU A 37 2.55 -8.40 -8.34
CA LEU A 37 2.55 -8.22 -9.80
C LEU A 37 3.65 -9.07 -10.44
N VAL A 38 4.84 -9.03 -9.85
CA VAL A 38 5.99 -9.85 -10.28
C VAL A 38 5.66 -11.34 -10.19
N ALA A 39 5.03 -11.78 -9.11
CA ALA A 39 4.62 -13.18 -8.92
C ALA A 39 3.63 -13.63 -10.00
N ARG A 40 2.61 -12.81 -10.30
CA ARG A 40 1.64 -13.12 -11.35
C ARG A 40 2.28 -13.18 -12.74
N GLN A 41 3.15 -12.20 -13.05
CA GLN A 41 3.89 -12.19 -14.31
C GLN A 41 4.78 -13.44 -14.43
N TRP A 42 5.47 -13.84 -13.36
CA TRP A 42 6.28 -15.05 -13.35
C TRP A 42 5.47 -16.30 -13.67
N VAL A 43 4.30 -16.49 -13.05
CA VAL A 43 3.39 -17.61 -13.38
C VAL A 43 2.94 -17.55 -14.85
N ALA A 44 2.52 -16.35 -15.30
CA ALA A 44 2.05 -16.12 -16.66
C ALA A 44 3.11 -16.43 -17.74
N GLN A 45 4.40 -16.25 -17.41
CA GLN A 45 5.55 -16.61 -18.26
C GLN A 45 5.83 -18.13 -18.37
N GLY A 46 4.88 -18.99 -17.97
CA GLY A 46 4.97 -20.43 -18.15
C GLY A 46 5.36 -21.21 -16.90
N ASN A 47 5.33 -20.58 -15.72
CA ASN A 47 5.74 -21.19 -14.46
C ASN A 47 4.59 -21.76 -13.63
N TRP A 48 3.40 -21.87 -14.22
CA TRP A 48 2.19 -22.37 -13.57
C TRP A 48 2.33 -23.84 -13.15
N GLU A 49 2.95 -24.71 -13.95
CA GLU A 49 3.10 -26.16 -13.64
C GLU A 49 3.86 -26.44 -12.33
N ARG A 50 4.77 -25.55 -11.96
CA ARG A 50 5.54 -25.65 -10.71
C ARG A 50 4.95 -24.82 -9.57
N CYS A 51 3.99 -23.94 -9.88
CA CYS A 51 3.42 -22.98 -8.95
C CYS A 51 2.06 -23.47 -8.46
N ARG A 52 2.04 -23.99 -7.24
CA ARG A 52 0.80 -24.42 -6.57
C ARG A 52 -0.17 -23.25 -6.38
N ALA A 53 0.36 -22.12 -5.93
CA ALA A 53 -0.46 -20.95 -5.62
C ALA A 53 0.36 -19.66 -5.57
N VAL A 54 -0.31 -18.55 -5.88
CA VAL A 54 0.16 -17.19 -5.62
C VAL A 54 -0.65 -16.61 -4.47
N VAL A 55 0.03 -16.09 -3.45
CA VAL A 55 -0.56 -15.33 -2.36
C VAL A 55 -0.09 -13.90 -2.50
N THR A 56 -1.02 -12.94 -2.56
CA THR A 56 -0.66 -11.52 -2.71
C THR A 56 -1.15 -10.70 -1.53
N LEU A 57 -0.29 -9.83 -0.99
CA LEU A 57 -0.59 -9.02 0.19
C LEU A 57 -0.55 -7.54 -0.19
N GLY A 58 -1.70 -6.86 -0.24
CA GLY A 58 -1.78 -5.42 -0.54
C GLY A 58 -1.29 -5.07 -1.94
N THR A 59 -1.37 -5.99 -2.90
CA THR A 59 -0.83 -5.78 -4.25
C THR A 59 -1.68 -4.81 -5.05
N PRO A 60 -1.10 -3.73 -5.60
CA PRO A 60 -1.83 -2.75 -6.40
C PRO A 60 -2.07 -3.26 -7.83
N PHE A 61 -2.99 -4.21 -8.01
CA PHE A 61 -3.35 -4.77 -9.32
C PHE A 61 -3.78 -3.73 -10.34
N ALA A 62 -4.52 -2.71 -9.90
CA ALA A 62 -4.92 -1.59 -10.76
C ALA A 62 -4.07 -0.33 -10.53
N GLY A 63 -2.92 -0.44 -9.86
CA GLY A 63 -2.08 0.71 -9.48
C GLY A 63 -2.64 1.51 -8.29
N ALA A 64 -1.89 2.52 -7.85
CA ALA A 64 -2.26 3.34 -6.68
C ALA A 64 -2.07 4.84 -6.96
N PRO A 65 -3.02 5.72 -6.58
CA PRO A 65 -2.87 7.18 -6.74
C PRO A 65 -1.64 7.74 -6.04
N LYS A 66 -1.19 7.11 -4.94
CA LYS A 66 0.07 7.45 -4.25
C LYS A 66 1.30 7.29 -5.15
N ALA A 67 1.31 6.31 -6.06
CA ALA A 67 2.42 6.14 -7.01
C ALA A 67 2.41 7.25 -8.07
N LEU A 68 1.23 7.61 -8.59
CA LEU A 68 1.10 8.73 -9.52
C LEU A 68 1.53 10.06 -8.88
N ASP A 69 1.11 10.30 -7.63
CA ASP A 69 1.54 11.45 -6.84
C ASP A 69 3.06 11.53 -6.77
N ARG A 70 3.74 10.42 -6.46
CA ARG A 70 5.20 10.34 -6.38
C ARG A 70 5.90 10.57 -7.72
N LEU A 71 5.33 10.10 -8.84
CA LEU A 71 5.89 10.31 -10.18
C LEU A 71 5.83 11.79 -10.62
N VAL A 72 4.76 12.49 -10.24
CA VAL A 72 4.52 13.89 -10.63
C VAL A 72 5.15 14.86 -9.63
N ASN A 73 4.94 14.64 -8.33
CA ASN A 73 5.30 15.54 -7.24
C ASN A 73 6.62 15.14 -6.51
N GLY A 74 7.10 13.91 -6.68
CA GLY A 74 8.37 13.41 -6.11
C GLY A 74 8.21 12.43 -4.94
N LEU A 75 9.28 11.66 -4.67
CA LEU A 75 9.30 10.64 -3.60
C LEU A 75 9.36 11.28 -2.21
N LEU A 76 10.20 12.30 -2.09
CA LEU A 76 10.50 12.97 -0.84
C LEU A 76 9.61 14.20 -0.70
N PRO A 77 9.09 14.46 0.51
CA PRO A 77 8.43 15.70 0.81
C PRO A 77 9.30 16.91 0.42
N TRP A 78 8.65 18.02 0.09
CA TRP A 78 9.31 19.21 -0.45
C TRP A 78 10.41 19.81 0.44
N TRP A 79 10.36 19.55 1.74
CA TRP A 79 11.33 20.01 2.73
C TRP A 79 12.65 19.21 2.75
N LEU A 80 12.72 18.04 2.10
CA LEU A 80 13.97 17.26 1.93
C LEU A 80 14.78 17.65 0.67
N GLY A 81 14.29 18.59 -0.13
CA GLY A 81 14.90 18.99 -1.39
C GLY A 81 14.57 18.03 -2.55
N HIS A 82 14.12 18.59 -3.68
CA HIS A 82 13.59 17.82 -4.81
C HIS A 82 14.63 17.42 -5.88
N GLY A 83 15.92 17.73 -5.69
CA GLY A 83 16.88 17.78 -6.81
C GLY A 83 17.29 16.44 -7.42
N GLY A 84 17.30 15.34 -6.65
CA GLY A 84 17.84 14.04 -7.15
C GLY A 84 16.86 12.86 -7.13
N ALA A 85 15.96 12.80 -6.13
CA ALA A 85 15.07 11.65 -5.95
C ALA A 85 13.91 11.61 -6.98
N LEU A 86 13.49 12.76 -7.51
CA LEU A 86 12.42 12.85 -8.51
C LEU A 86 12.86 12.33 -9.89
N GLU A 87 14.10 12.63 -10.30
CA GLU A 87 14.63 12.17 -11.59
C GLU A 87 14.89 10.66 -11.59
N LEU A 88 15.45 10.12 -10.51
CA LEU A 88 15.72 8.68 -10.36
C LEU A 88 14.43 7.82 -10.43
N LEU A 89 13.32 8.28 -9.83
CA LEU A 89 12.05 7.55 -9.92
C LEU A 89 11.45 7.56 -11.33
N ARG A 90 11.57 8.68 -12.06
CA ARG A 90 11.08 8.78 -13.44
C ARG A 90 11.85 7.87 -14.38
N GLU A 91 13.06 7.50 -14.02
CA GLU A 91 13.86 6.56 -14.79
C GLU A 91 13.49 5.10 -14.54
N TRP A 92 12.91 4.77 -13.38
CA TRP A 92 12.54 3.40 -13.00
C TRP A 92 11.22 2.96 -13.65
N PRO A 93 11.24 1.95 -14.56
CA PRO A 93 10.03 1.47 -15.23
C PRO A 93 8.97 0.96 -14.23
N GLY A 94 9.38 0.22 -13.20
CA GLY A 94 8.48 -0.33 -12.18
C GLY A 94 7.69 0.72 -11.37
N ALA A 95 8.17 1.96 -11.28
CA ALA A 95 7.40 3.02 -10.63
C ALA A 95 6.16 3.42 -11.45
N HIS A 96 6.25 3.38 -12.78
CA HIS A 96 5.16 3.70 -13.69
C HIS A 96 4.14 2.57 -13.78
N GLU A 97 4.59 1.33 -13.64
CA GLU A 97 3.73 0.14 -13.52
C GLU A 97 2.84 0.19 -12.27
N LEU A 98 3.15 1.03 -11.28
CA LEU A 98 2.30 1.25 -10.11
C LEU A 98 1.29 2.40 -10.29
N ALA A 99 1.36 3.14 -11.39
CA ALA A 99 0.38 4.19 -11.67
C ALA A 99 -1.02 3.58 -11.92
N PRO A 100 -2.10 4.29 -11.54
CA PRO A 100 -3.45 3.79 -11.72
C PRO A 100 -3.75 3.37 -13.18
N GLN A 101 -4.35 2.20 -13.32
CA GLN A 101 -4.87 1.62 -14.57
C GLN A 101 -6.40 1.77 -14.67
N TYR A 102 -6.95 2.68 -13.86
CA TYR A 102 -8.37 2.99 -13.78
C TYR A 102 -8.54 4.51 -13.78
N ARG A 103 -9.80 4.94 -13.87
CA ARG A 103 -10.25 6.34 -13.90
C ARG A 103 -10.00 7.04 -12.55
N ALA A 104 -8.74 7.27 -12.23
CA ALA A 104 -8.29 7.76 -10.93
C ALA A 104 -8.07 9.27 -10.88
N VAL A 105 -8.16 9.97 -12.01
CA VAL A 105 -7.85 11.40 -12.09
C VAL A 105 -9.04 12.20 -12.60
N HIS A 106 -9.37 13.29 -11.91
CA HIS A 106 -10.26 14.32 -12.46
C HIS A 106 -9.43 15.27 -13.32
N ASP A 107 -9.65 15.24 -14.63
CA ASP A 107 -9.06 16.23 -15.53
C ASP A 107 -9.89 17.51 -15.54
N LEU A 108 -9.42 18.54 -14.85
CA LEU A 108 -10.08 19.85 -14.80
C LEU A 108 -9.83 20.67 -16.07
N THR A 109 -8.99 20.20 -16.99
CA THR A 109 -8.75 20.85 -18.29
C THR A 109 -9.75 20.39 -19.34
N ALA A 110 -10.35 19.22 -19.14
CA ALA A 110 -11.43 18.73 -19.98
C ALA A 110 -12.70 19.55 -19.72
N GLN A 111 -13.29 20.11 -20.78
CA GLN A 111 -14.60 20.77 -20.71
C GLN A 111 -15.69 19.70 -20.66
N ALA A 112 -15.92 19.14 -19.47
CA ALA A 112 -17.01 18.21 -19.20
C ALA A 112 -17.93 18.78 -18.13
N ASP A 113 -19.25 18.70 -18.36
CA ASP A 113 -20.27 19.20 -17.42
C ASP A 113 -20.34 18.36 -16.13
N ASP A 114 -19.97 17.08 -16.21
CA ASP A 114 -19.93 16.15 -15.08
C ASP A 114 -18.50 15.66 -14.78
N PRO A 115 -18.11 15.53 -13.49
CA PRO A 115 -16.81 15.00 -13.13
C PRO A 115 -16.73 13.51 -13.47
N VAL A 116 -16.10 13.20 -14.60
CA VAL A 116 -15.76 11.83 -15.01
C VAL A 116 -14.28 11.60 -14.79
N GLY A 117 -13.93 10.47 -14.19
CA GLY A 117 -12.53 10.11 -14.03
C GLY A 117 -11.88 9.70 -15.36
N THR A 118 -10.59 10.02 -15.46
CA THR A 118 -9.69 9.75 -16.58
C THR A 118 -8.56 8.84 -16.09
N CYS A 119 -8.11 7.91 -16.94
CA CYS A 119 -6.92 7.11 -16.64
C CYS A 119 -5.67 8.00 -16.79
N PRO A 120 -4.67 7.87 -15.90
CA PRO A 120 -3.43 8.66 -15.99
C PRO A 120 -2.71 8.59 -17.36
N SER A 121 -2.78 7.44 -18.05
CA SER A 121 -2.25 7.24 -19.40
C SER A 121 -2.87 8.19 -20.44
N ASP A 122 -4.14 8.56 -20.24
CA ASP A 122 -4.92 9.32 -21.21
C ASP A 122 -4.80 10.84 -21.03
N LEU A 123 -4.19 11.30 -19.93
CA LEU A 123 -4.05 12.72 -19.58
C LEU A 123 -2.96 13.46 -20.36
N GLY A 124 -2.01 12.73 -20.96
CA GLY A 124 -0.84 13.35 -21.59
C GLY A 124 0.06 14.10 -20.59
N LEU A 125 0.23 13.57 -19.37
CA LEU A 125 1.03 14.22 -18.31
C LEU A 125 2.47 14.53 -18.80
N PRO A 126 2.93 15.79 -18.68
CA PRO A 126 4.26 16.19 -19.14
C PRO A 126 5.37 15.29 -18.57
N HIS A 127 6.34 14.94 -19.42
CA HIS A 127 7.53 14.15 -19.09
C HIS A 127 7.32 12.67 -18.74
N ILE A 128 6.09 12.22 -18.50
CA ILE A 128 5.80 10.82 -18.12
C ILE A 128 4.74 10.13 -18.97
N ALA A 129 4.06 10.83 -19.88
CA ALA A 129 2.97 10.28 -20.70
C ALA A 129 3.34 8.97 -21.42
N GLN A 130 4.49 8.93 -22.10
CA GLN A 130 4.92 7.71 -22.80
C GLN A 130 5.14 6.54 -21.83
N ARG A 131 5.77 6.78 -20.68
CA ARG A 131 6.03 5.74 -19.68
C ARG A 131 4.74 5.23 -19.03
N LEU A 132 3.73 6.09 -18.87
CA LEU A 132 2.40 5.67 -18.40
C LEU A 132 1.68 4.81 -19.45
N ASN A 133 1.80 5.13 -20.74
CA ASN A 133 1.27 4.31 -21.82
C ASN A 133 1.97 2.95 -21.90
N ASP A 134 3.30 2.93 -21.77
CA ASP A 134 4.09 1.69 -21.76
C ASP A 134 3.69 0.81 -20.56
N ALA A 135 3.52 1.41 -19.37
CA ALA A 135 3.04 0.72 -18.18
C ALA A 135 1.62 0.13 -18.37
N ALA A 136 0.72 0.87 -19.02
CA ALA A 136 -0.64 0.39 -19.31
C ALA A 136 -0.63 -0.79 -20.29
N ALA A 137 0.25 -0.77 -21.29
CA ALA A 137 0.46 -1.90 -22.19
C ALA A 137 1.01 -3.13 -21.45
N VAL A 138 1.94 -2.94 -20.50
CA VAL A 138 2.45 -4.02 -19.64
C VAL A 138 1.32 -4.64 -18.81
N HIS A 139 0.49 -3.83 -18.15
CA HIS A 139 -0.65 -4.31 -17.37
C HIS A 139 -1.66 -5.08 -18.21
N THR A 140 -1.97 -4.56 -19.41
CA THR A 140 -2.88 -5.24 -20.35
C THR A 140 -2.33 -6.62 -20.70
N ARG A 141 -1.05 -6.70 -21.07
CA ARG A 141 -0.39 -7.97 -21.40
C ARG A 141 -0.39 -8.94 -20.23
N MET A 142 -0.03 -8.47 -19.02
CA MET A 142 -0.03 -9.30 -17.81
C MET A 142 -1.43 -9.87 -17.51
N ASN A 143 -2.48 -9.05 -17.65
CA ASN A 143 -3.86 -9.49 -17.42
C ASN A 143 -4.31 -10.50 -18.46
N GLU A 144 -3.96 -10.33 -19.74
CA GLU A 144 -4.25 -11.27 -20.81
C GLU A 144 -3.54 -12.62 -20.60
N GLU A 145 -2.23 -12.60 -20.35
CA GLU A 145 -1.42 -13.79 -20.11
C GLU A 145 -1.91 -14.55 -18.86
N TRP A 146 -2.23 -13.83 -17.78
CA TRP A 146 -2.80 -14.42 -16.57
C TRP A 146 -4.18 -15.03 -16.82
N THR A 147 -5.06 -14.32 -17.53
CA THR A 147 -6.42 -14.78 -17.84
C THR A 147 -6.39 -16.09 -18.61
N ALA A 148 -5.43 -16.26 -19.53
CA ALA A 148 -5.23 -17.50 -20.28
C ALA A 148 -4.81 -18.70 -19.41
N ARG A 149 -4.40 -18.48 -18.15
CA ARG A 149 -3.87 -19.51 -17.24
C ARG A 149 -4.53 -19.53 -15.86
N MET A 150 -5.59 -18.75 -15.64
CA MET A 150 -6.21 -18.61 -14.31
C MET A 150 -6.78 -19.93 -13.75
N ALA A 151 -7.05 -20.92 -14.60
CA ALA A 151 -7.53 -22.24 -14.19
C ALA A 151 -6.42 -23.13 -13.64
N GLU A 152 -5.15 -22.80 -13.92
CA GLU A 152 -3.98 -23.64 -13.63
C GLU A 152 -3.33 -23.30 -12.29
N THR A 153 -3.46 -22.05 -11.81
CA THR A 153 -2.82 -21.60 -10.57
C THR A 153 -3.78 -20.73 -9.76
N ALA A 154 -4.02 -21.11 -8.51
CA ALA A 154 -4.85 -20.34 -7.59
C ALA A 154 -4.15 -19.02 -7.19
N CYS A 155 -4.92 -17.93 -7.11
CA CYS A 155 -4.47 -16.64 -6.60
C CYS A 155 -5.29 -16.23 -5.38
N HIS A 156 -4.63 -16.21 -4.22
CA HIS A 156 -5.17 -15.80 -2.93
C HIS A 156 -4.74 -14.36 -2.66
N ALA A 157 -5.61 -13.41 -3.00
CA ALA A 157 -5.32 -12.00 -2.78
C ALA A 157 -5.86 -11.53 -1.43
N TYR A 158 -5.03 -10.85 -0.65
CA TYR A 158 -5.37 -10.18 0.59
C TYR A 158 -5.30 -8.68 0.38
N ARG A 159 -6.37 -8.00 0.78
CA ARG A 159 -6.48 -6.53 0.77
C ARG A 159 -6.77 -6.04 2.18
N SER A 160 -6.38 -4.80 2.50
CA SER A 160 -6.83 -4.14 3.73
C SER A 160 -7.97 -3.18 3.49
N ARG A 161 -8.58 -2.74 4.59
CA ARG A 161 -9.70 -1.81 4.61
C ARG A 161 -9.60 -0.82 5.76
N TRP A 162 -10.51 0.15 5.74
CA TRP A 162 -10.74 1.20 6.73
C TRP A 162 -9.63 2.25 6.88
N HIS A 163 -8.41 2.00 6.41
CA HIS A 163 -7.35 3.00 6.48
C HIS A 163 -7.54 4.10 5.43
N PRO A 164 -7.61 5.38 5.83
CA PRO A 164 -7.65 6.48 4.89
C PRO A 164 -6.48 6.40 3.89
N THR A 165 -6.81 6.28 2.61
CA THR A 165 -5.88 5.98 1.52
C THR A 165 -6.13 6.95 0.36
N LEU A 166 -5.09 7.36 -0.38
CA LEU A 166 -5.28 8.23 -1.55
C LEU A 166 -6.12 7.51 -2.61
N MET A 167 -7.29 8.04 -2.92
CA MET A 167 -8.30 7.41 -3.79
C MET A 167 -8.28 7.95 -5.21
N HIS A 168 -7.94 9.23 -5.38
CA HIS A 168 -7.90 9.91 -6.67
C HIS A 168 -6.95 11.10 -6.66
N ALA A 169 -6.76 11.71 -7.81
CA ALA A 169 -6.11 13.01 -7.95
C ALA A 169 -6.91 13.96 -8.83
N THR A 170 -6.62 15.26 -8.75
CA THR A 170 -7.10 16.28 -9.69
C THR A 170 -5.94 16.86 -10.48
N TRP A 171 -6.14 17.11 -11.76
CA TRP A 171 -5.16 17.71 -12.67
C TRP A 171 -5.73 19.01 -13.26
N ASP A 172 -5.05 20.13 -13.06
CA ASP A 172 -5.47 21.46 -13.55
C ASP A 172 -4.69 21.94 -14.80
N GLY A 173 -3.94 21.04 -15.44
CA GLY A 173 -3.03 21.37 -16.53
C GLY A 173 -1.63 21.80 -16.08
N LYS A 174 -1.43 22.02 -14.78
CA LYS A 174 -0.14 22.44 -14.20
C LYS A 174 0.28 21.62 -12.99
N ARG A 175 -0.65 21.22 -12.13
CA ARG A 175 -0.40 20.53 -10.87
C ARG A 175 -1.33 19.35 -10.69
N LEU A 176 -0.77 18.26 -10.17
CA LEU A 176 -1.52 17.09 -9.73
C LEU A 176 -1.73 17.16 -8.22
N ARG A 177 -2.97 17.04 -7.75
CA ARG A 177 -3.32 17.06 -6.32
C ARG A 177 -4.04 15.78 -5.93
N SER A 178 -3.40 14.98 -5.10
CA SER A 178 -3.97 13.72 -4.63
C SER A 178 -4.91 13.93 -3.43
N SER A 179 -5.91 13.05 -3.31
CA SER A 179 -6.94 13.16 -2.27
C SER A 179 -7.39 11.79 -1.78
N LYS A 180 -7.57 11.68 -0.46
CA LYS A 180 -8.18 10.52 0.20
C LYS A 180 -9.71 10.52 0.10
N ARG A 181 -10.31 11.64 -0.32
CA ARG A 181 -11.77 11.72 -0.48
C ARG A 181 -12.21 10.80 -1.60
N ARG A 182 -13.36 10.17 -1.41
CA ARG A 182 -14.02 9.39 -2.46
C ARG A 182 -14.49 10.33 -3.59
N PRO A 183 -14.08 10.10 -4.85
CA PRO A 183 -14.61 10.87 -5.97
C PRO A 183 -16.00 10.35 -6.40
N PRO A 184 -16.85 11.21 -7.00
CA PRO A 184 -18.23 10.86 -7.36
C PRO A 184 -18.35 9.75 -8.42
N TRP A 185 -17.35 9.58 -9.29
CA TRP A 185 -17.33 8.55 -10.34
C TRP A 185 -16.85 7.17 -9.86
N ILE A 186 -16.29 7.06 -8.65
CA ILE A 186 -15.98 5.77 -8.03
C ILE A 186 -17.16 5.41 -7.11
N GLN A 187 -18.02 4.52 -7.61
CA GLN A 187 -19.26 4.09 -6.97
C GLN A 187 -19.27 2.59 -6.64
N GLY A 188 -20.29 2.12 -5.92
CA GLY A 188 -20.42 0.71 -5.53
C GLY A 188 -19.70 0.34 -4.22
N LYS A 189 -19.70 -0.95 -3.88
CA LYS A 189 -19.08 -1.49 -2.65
C LYS A 189 -17.57 -1.26 -2.60
N ASP A 190 -16.91 -1.26 -3.76
CA ASP A 190 -15.46 -0.99 -3.90
C ASP A 190 -15.08 0.45 -3.55
N ALA A 191 -16.07 1.35 -3.52
CA ALA A 191 -15.91 2.74 -3.16
C ALA A 191 -16.15 3.01 -1.65
N VAL A 192 -16.52 2.00 -0.86
CA VAL A 192 -16.92 2.13 0.55
C VAL A 192 -15.77 1.82 1.52
N GLU A 193 -14.73 1.11 1.07
CA GLU A 193 -13.71 0.53 1.93
C GLU A 193 -12.36 1.21 1.65
N ALA A 194 -11.97 2.25 2.38
CA ALA A 194 -10.66 2.89 2.18
C ALA A 194 -9.53 1.87 2.48
N GLY A 195 -8.44 1.83 1.73
CA GLY A 195 -7.53 0.67 1.65
C GLY A 195 -6.59 0.42 2.83
N ASP A 196 -5.29 0.28 2.54
CA ASP A 196 -4.25 -0.07 3.53
C ASP A 196 -3.34 1.11 3.92
N GLY A 197 -3.71 2.34 3.55
CA GLY A 197 -2.90 3.55 3.70
C GLY A 197 -2.01 3.87 2.48
N THR A 198 -1.84 2.93 1.57
CA THR A 198 -1.04 3.07 0.35
C THR A 198 -1.84 2.72 -0.90
N VAL A 199 -2.47 1.55 -0.93
CA VAL A 199 -3.23 0.98 -2.05
C VAL A 199 -4.72 1.02 -1.72
N PRO A 200 -5.56 1.69 -2.55
CA PRO A 200 -7.01 1.63 -2.39
C PRO A 200 -7.53 0.19 -2.43
N ALA A 201 -8.52 -0.15 -1.59
CA ALA A 201 -9.05 -1.51 -1.53
C ALA A 201 -9.59 -2.00 -2.90
N LEU A 202 -10.13 -1.09 -3.72
CA LEU A 202 -10.57 -1.40 -5.09
C LEU A 202 -9.42 -1.82 -6.00
N ALA A 203 -8.25 -1.23 -5.82
CA ALA A 203 -7.08 -1.48 -6.64
C ALA A 203 -6.30 -2.70 -6.17
N ALA A 204 -6.57 -3.17 -4.95
CA ALA A 204 -6.04 -4.41 -4.39
C ALA A 204 -6.84 -5.66 -4.77
N ILE A 205 -7.84 -5.53 -5.65
CA ILE A 205 -8.62 -6.66 -6.19
C ILE A 205 -8.05 -7.08 -7.54
N PRO A 206 -7.62 -8.34 -7.72
CA PRO A 206 -7.26 -8.86 -9.04
C PRO A 206 -8.41 -8.70 -10.02
N TRP A 207 -8.11 -8.33 -11.27
CA TRP A 207 -9.10 -8.12 -12.34
C TRP A 207 -10.14 -9.24 -12.43
N GLU A 208 -9.70 -10.50 -12.39
CA GLU A 208 -10.54 -11.69 -12.49
C GLU A 208 -11.49 -11.88 -11.27
N GLN A 209 -11.17 -11.27 -10.13
CA GLN A 209 -11.95 -11.35 -8.89
C GLN A 209 -12.92 -10.18 -8.70
N GLN A 210 -12.80 -9.11 -9.52
CA GLN A 210 -13.66 -7.92 -9.43
C GLN A 210 -15.15 -8.23 -9.62
N ARG A 211 -15.48 -9.30 -10.35
CA ARG A 211 -16.88 -9.71 -10.57
C ARG A 211 -17.57 -10.30 -9.35
N PHE A 212 -16.82 -10.91 -8.44
CA PHE A 212 -17.40 -11.71 -7.35
C PHE A 212 -17.03 -11.17 -5.95
N LEU A 213 -16.09 -10.22 -5.86
CA LEU A 213 -15.62 -9.61 -4.59
C LEU A 213 -15.33 -10.65 -3.50
N THR A 214 -14.69 -11.75 -3.89
CA THR A 214 -14.37 -12.89 -3.01
C THR A 214 -13.04 -12.74 -2.28
N THR A 215 -12.32 -11.64 -2.52
CA THR A 215 -10.99 -11.38 -1.98
C THR A 215 -11.05 -11.22 -0.46
N PRO A 216 -10.39 -12.10 0.33
CA PRO A 216 -10.31 -11.94 1.78
C PRO A 216 -9.65 -10.60 2.13
N TYR A 217 -9.96 -10.11 3.32
CA TYR A 217 -9.35 -8.88 3.80
C TYR A 217 -8.90 -9.00 5.25
N VAL A 218 -8.00 -8.08 5.57
CA VAL A 218 -7.43 -7.86 6.89
C VAL A 218 -7.64 -6.39 7.27
N ASN A 219 -7.27 -6.01 8.49
CA ASN A 219 -7.28 -4.61 8.95
C ASN A 219 -5.86 -4.15 9.33
N GLU A 220 -4.91 -4.45 8.45
CA GLU A 220 -3.51 -4.07 8.63
C GLU A 220 -3.13 -2.91 7.72
N ARG A 221 -2.20 -2.07 8.15
CA ARG A 221 -1.55 -1.08 7.29
C ARG A 221 -0.63 -1.77 6.28
N HIS A 222 -0.32 -1.08 5.18
CA HIS A 222 0.39 -1.65 4.03
C HIS A 222 1.66 -2.41 4.41
N GLY A 223 2.50 -1.84 5.29
CA GLY A 223 3.74 -2.49 5.75
C GLY A 223 3.46 -3.69 6.66
N PRO A 224 2.80 -3.51 7.82
CA PRO A 224 2.52 -4.58 8.78
C PRO A 224 1.68 -5.76 8.25
N MET A 225 0.97 -5.59 7.13
CA MET A 225 0.18 -6.66 6.50
C MET A 225 0.94 -7.97 6.27
N VAL A 226 2.26 -7.92 6.09
CA VAL A 226 3.11 -9.11 5.94
C VAL A 226 3.10 -10.03 7.17
N ALA A 227 2.78 -9.48 8.35
CA ALA A 227 2.71 -10.18 9.62
C ALA A 227 1.26 -10.42 10.07
N ALA A 228 0.27 -10.18 9.21
CA ALA A 228 -1.13 -10.43 9.55
C ALA A 228 -1.33 -11.91 9.89
N ALA A 229 -1.73 -12.21 11.14
CA ALA A 229 -1.91 -13.57 11.63
C ALA A 229 -2.77 -14.42 10.68
N ARG A 230 -3.85 -13.82 10.15
CA ARG A 230 -4.73 -14.47 9.18
C ARG A 230 -4.01 -14.90 7.90
N CYS A 231 -3.14 -14.04 7.36
CA CYS A 231 -2.40 -14.37 6.15
C CYS A 231 -1.46 -15.56 6.42
N ILE A 232 -0.82 -15.58 7.59
CA ILE A 232 0.07 -16.66 8.01
C ILE A 232 -0.70 -17.98 8.17
N GLU A 233 -1.80 -17.98 8.93
CA GLU A 233 -2.66 -19.16 9.15
C GLU A 233 -3.14 -19.76 7.82
N ASP A 234 -3.56 -18.91 6.89
CA ASP A 234 -4.05 -19.35 5.59
C ASP A 234 -2.95 -19.92 4.69
N ILE A 235 -1.74 -19.33 4.74
CA ILE A 235 -0.55 -19.87 4.06
C ILE A 235 -0.20 -21.23 4.66
N GLU A 236 -0.27 -21.41 5.98
CA GLU A 236 -0.01 -22.70 6.63
C GLU A 236 -1.01 -23.78 6.17
N VAL A 237 -2.30 -23.45 6.11
CA VAL A 237 -3.34 -24.36 5.59
C VAL A 237 -3.05 -24.75 4.14
N LEU A 238 -2.65 -23.78 3.31
CA LEU A 238 -2.32 -23.99 1.91
C LEU A 238 -1.07 -24.86 1.72
N LEU A 239 -0.06 -24.69 2.58
CA LEU A 239 1.14 -25.53 2.58
C LEU A 239 0.84 -26.97 2.99
N GLN A 240 -0.12 -27.18 3.89
CA GLN A 240 -0.59 -28.50 4.32
C GLN A 240 -1.47 -29.22 3.29
N GLY A 241 -1.84 -28.57 2.17
CA GLY A 241 -2.68 -29.17 1.13
C GLY A 241 -4.14 -29.35 1.54
N SER A 242 -4.57 -28.68 2.61
CA SER A 242 -5.97 -28.65 3.04
C SER A 242 -6.75 -27.63 2.22
N GLY A 243 -8.06 -27.88 2.05
CA GLY A 243 -8.97 -27.18 1.13
C GLY A 243 -9.12 -25.66 1.35
N PRO A 244 -10.14 -25.02 0.74
CA PRO A 244 -10.16 -23.58 0.53
C PRO A 244 -10.02 -22.78 1.83
N VAL A 245 -9.11 -21.83 1.77
CA VAL A 245 -8.89 -20.79 2.77
C VAL A 245 -10.19 -20.00 3.02
N THR A 246 -10.59 -19.88 4.29
CA THR A 246 -11.87 -19.28 4.73
C THR A 246 -11.85 -17.74 4.81
N THR A 247 -13.01 -17.13 5.10
CA THR A 247 -13.30 -15.69 5.01
C THR A 247 -12.65 -14.89 6.16
N GLY A 248 -11.67 -14.01 5.87
CA GLY A 248 -11.06 -13.09 6.86
C GLY A 248 -11.92 -11.89 7.16
N VAL A 249 -11.95 -11.39 8.42
CA VAL A 249 -12.75 -10.31 9.08
C VAL A 249 -14.18 -10.13 8.50
N ARG A 250 -15.20 -9.64 9.20
CA ARG A 250 -16.50 -9.31 8.56
C ARG A 250 -16.61 -7.81 8.36
N SER A 251 -17.32 -7.34 7.33
CA SER A 251 -17.55 -5.90 7.13
C SER A 251 -18.37 -5.32 8.27
N THR A 252 -18.95 -6.20 9.08
CA THR A 252 -19.64 -5.91 10.31
C THR A 252 -18.77 -5.94 11.55
N ASP A 253 -17.52 -6.40 11.48
CA ASP A 253 -16.64 -6.50 12.65
C ASP A 253 -15.98 -5.14 12.93
N PRO A 254 -15.83 -4.76 14.21
CA PRO A 254 -15.14 -3.54 14.61
C PRO A 254 -13.65 -3.57 14.24
N ALA A 255 -13.13 -2.44 13.80
CA ALA A 255 -11.77 -2.26 13.30
C ALA A 255 -11.31 -0.80 13.47
N ILE A 256 -10.00 -0.59 13.64
CA ILE A 256 -9.41 0.75 13.71
C ILE A 256 -8.85 1.12 12.32
N GLY A 257 -9.40 2.17 11.72
CA GLY A 257 -8.87 2.82 10.53
C GLY A 257 -7.83 3.87 10.90
N LEU A 258 -6.55 3.49 10.88
CA LEU A 258 -5.41 4.38 11.15
C LEU A 258 -5.01 5.24 9.95
N ASP A 259 -4.85 6.55 10.18
CA ASP A 259 -4.25 7.51 9.26
C ASP A 259 -3.00 8.16 9.87
N VAL A 260 -1.86 7.85 9.26
CA VAL A 260 -0.53 8.38 9.57
C VAL A 260 0.26 8.43 8.27
N ALA A 261 1.16 9.40 8.13
CA ALA A 261 2.05 9.50 6.98
C ALA A 261 3.28 8.58 7.13
N ASP A 262 3.83 8.12 6.01
CA ASP A 262 5.02 7.25 6.03
C ASP A 262 6.27 7.98 6.57
N ALA A 263 6.34 9.32 6.42
CA ALA A 263 7.51 10.10 6.75
C ALA A 263 7.14 11.50 7.29
N TYR A 264 7.90 11.95 8.29
CA TYR A 264 7.80 13.27 8.91
C TYR A 264 9.18 13.95 8.97
N PRO A 265 9.25 15.29 8.99
CA PRO A 265 10.48 15.99 9.32
C PRO A 265 10.92 15.64 10.74
N ALA A 266 12.21 15.37 10.91
CA ALA A 266 12.81 15.29 12.23
C ALA A 266 12.59 16.62 12.98
N HIS A 267 12.35 16.51 14.28
CA HIS A 267 12.06 17.62 15.19
C HIS A 267 10.76 18.39 14.90
N GLU A 268 9.87 17.83 14.08
CA GLU A 268 8.50 18.32 13.92
C GLU A 268 7.48 17.34 14.55
N PRO A 269 6.34 17.86 15.06
CA PRO A 269 5.28 17.02 15.60
C PRO A 269 4.70 16.04 14.57
N VAL A 270 4.24 14.89 15.05
CA VAL A 270 3.61 13.85 14.22
C VAL A 270 2.10 13.86 14.45
N ASP A 271 1.35 14.16 13.39
CA ASP A 271 -0.11 14.08 13.42
C ASP A 271 -0.59 12.66 13.11
N VAL A 272 -1.39 12.10 14.02
CA VAL A 272 -2.03 10.79 13.90
C VAL A 272 -3.53 10.95 14.02
N SER A 273 -4.30 10.28 13.16
CA SER A 273 -5.74 10.17 13.37
C SER A 273 -6.25 8.75 13.16
N ALA A 274 -7.34 8.41 13.83
CA ALA A 274 -7.95 7.09 13.76
C ALA A 274 -9.49 7.19 13.80
N GLU A 275 -10.15 6.23 13.17
CA GLU A 275 -11.60 6.06 13.20
C GLU A 275 -11.93 4.60 13.54
N ILE A 276 -12.97 4.36 14.34
CA ILE A 276 -13.50 3.00 14.54
C ILE A 276 -14.58 2.73 13.51
N ARG A 277 -14.44 1.60 12.82
CA ARG A 277 -15.30 1.18 11.71
C ARG A 277 -15.85 -0.22 11.97
N PRO A 278 -17.10 -0.54 11.57
CA PRO A 278 -18.13 0.39 11.12
C PRO A 278 -18.51 1.46 12.16
N GLU A 279 -19.04 2.59 11.72
CA GLU A 279 -19.24 3.82 12.51
C GLU A 279 -20.07 3.57 13.79
N LYS A 280 -20.98 2.59 13.75
CA LYS A 280 -21.81 2.18 14.90
C LYS A 280 -21.00 1.74 16.13
N TYR A 281 -19.76 1.27 15.95
CA TYR A 281 -18.90 0.86 17.06
C TYR A 281 -18.12 2.03 17.66
N GLY A 282 -17.84 3.08 16.88
CA GLY A 282 -17.18 4.29 17.38
C GLY A 282 -18.10 5.15 18.23
N ALA A 283 -19.40 5.17 17.95
CA ALA A 283 -20.38 6.09 18.55
C ALA A 283 -20.62 5.96 20.07
N SER A 284 -19.94 5.03 20.77
CA SER A 284 -20.08 4.88 22.22
C SER A 284 -19.19 5.88 22.97
N PRO A 285 -19.71 6.58 23.99
CA PRO A 285 -18.93 7.53 24.79
C PRO A 285 -17.87 6.86 25.67
N ASP A 286 -17.84 5.52 25.76
CA ASP A 286 -16.85 4.76 26.53
C ASP A 286 -15.62 4.38 25.71
N VAL A 287 -15.68 4.56 24.39
CA VAL A 287 -14.58 4.26 23.49
C VAL A 287 -13.48 5.30 23.65
N ARG A 288 -12.27 4.84 23.95
CA ARG A 288 -11.06 5.66 24.03
C ARG A 288 -9.98 4.99 23.20
N LEU A 289 -9.21 5.80 22.46
CA LEU A 289 -8.03 5.30 21.76
C LEU A 289 -6.77 5.83 22.44
N THR A 290 -5.77 4.96 22.54
CA THR A 290 -4.42 5.29 23.00
C THR A 290 -3.44 5.02 21.87
N CYS A 291 -2.49 5.92 21.70
CA CYS A 291 -1.37 5.75 20.78
C CYS A 291 -0.09 5.45 21.56
N VAL A 292 0.67 4.47 21.08
CA VAL A 292 1.98 4.09 21.61
C VAL A 292 2.98 4.15 20.48
N LEU A 293 4.04 4.94 20.67
CA LEU A 293 5.13 5.06 19.72
C LEU A 293 6.39 4.46 20.30
N ARG A 294 7.03 3.58 19.53
CA ARG A 294 8.29 2.92 19.88
C ARG A 294 9.35 3.23 18.84
N ARG A 295 10.60 3.33 19.27
CA ARG A 295 11.75 3.56 18.38
C ARG A 295 12.31 2.22 17.89
N ASP A 296 12.69 2.12 16.63
CA ASP A 296 13.40 0.96 16.05
C ASP A 296 12.62 -0.38 16.10
N GLY A 297 11.28 -0.35 16.11
CA GLY A 297 10.43 -1.56 16.06
C GLY A 297 9.41 -1.69 17.19
N ASP A 298 8.62 -2.76 17.11
CA ASP A 298 7.55 -3.10 18.06
C ASP A 298 8.06 -3.54 19.43
N GLU A 299 9.27 -4.13 19.48
CA GLU A 299 9.98 -4.45 20.74
C GLU A 299 10.86 -3.30 21.25
N GLY A 300 10.92 -2.19 20.50
CA GLY A 300 11.76 -1.04 20.83
C GLY A 300 11.30 -0.23 22.04
N PRO A 301 12.14 0.70 22.55
CA PRO A 301 11.78 1.53 23.69
C PRO A 301 10.59 2.44 23.35
N VAL A 302 9.64 2.54 24.28
CA VAL A 302 8.50 3.46 24.18
C VAL A 302 9.02 4.88 24.30
N VAL A 303 8.77 5.69 23.27
CA VAL A 303 9.13 7.12 23.24
C VAL A 303 7.90 8.02 23.47
N HIS A 304 6.71 7.50 23.23
CA HIS A 304 5.45 8.17 23.54
C HIS A 304 4.37 7.15 23.88
N CYS A 305 3.53 7.48 24.86
CA CYS A 305 2.29 6.77 25.16
C CYS A 305 1.28 7.79 25.66
N GLY A 306 0.13 7.90 25.01
CA GLY A 306 -0.86 8.90 25.36
C GLY A 306 -2.23 8.66 24.75
N PRO A 307 -3.29 9.19 25.39
CA PRO A 307 -4.63 9.13 24.83
C PRO A 307 -4.71 9.95 23.54
N MET A 308 -5.66 9.60 22.69
CA MET A 308 -6.06 10.41 21.54
C MET A 308 -7.32 11.21 21.89
N ASP A 309 -7.36 12.46 21.47
CA ASP A 309 -8.50 13.36 21.66
C ASP A 309 -9.62 13.08 20.66
N THR A 310 -10.88 13.30 21.04
CA THR A 310 -12.04 13.18 20.13
C THR A 310 -13.06 14.28 20.41
N ASP A 311 -13.58 14.90 19.34
CA ASP A 311 -14.58 15.98 19.43
C ASP A 311 -16.02 15.46 19.35
N ASP A 312 -16.25 14.41 18.56
CA ASP A 312 -17.59 13.90 18.22
C ASP A 312 -17.78 12.39 18.52
N GLY A 313 -16.77 11.74 19.10
CA GLY A 313 -16.79 10.31 19.39
C GLY A 313 -16.69 9.40 18.16
N SER A 314 -16.43 9.94 16.96
CA SER A 314 -16.32 9.16 15.73
C SER A 314 -14.91 9.15 15.15
N ARG A 315 -14.14 10.20 15.45
CA ARG A 315 -12.75 10.35 15.03
C ARG A 315 -11.88 10.77 16.20
N TRP A 316 -10.72 10.12 16.30
CA TRP A 316 -9.69 10.42 17.28
C TRP A 316 -8.47 11.00 16.60
N ALA A 317 -7.82 11.94 17.27
CA ALA A 317 -6.58 12.55 16.81
C ALA A 317 -5.57 12.68 17.95
N ALA A 318 -4.30 12.55 17.62
CA ALA A 318 -3.21 12.87 18.54
C ALA A 318 -2.12 13.61 17.78
N ARG A 319 -1.50 14.58 18.46
CA ARG A 319 -0.32 15.28 17.98
C ARG A 319 0.86 14.87 18.84
N LEU A 320 1.64 13.92 18.35
CA LEU A 320 2.78 13.37 19.07
C LEU A 320 3.92 14.41 19.12
N PRO A 321 4.78 14.37 20.16
CA PRO A 321 5.90 15.29 20.25
C PRO A 321 6.87 15.13 19.07
N PRO A 322 7.68 16.18 18.81
CA PRO A 322 8.80 16.10 17.88
C PRO A 322 9.67 14.85 18.06
N LEU A 323 10.01 14.18 16.97
CA LEU A 323 10.84 12.97 16.96
C LEU A 323 12.23 13.27 16.43
N ASP A 324 13.25 12.62 17.00
CA ASP A 324 14.58 12.60 16.40
C ASP A 324 14.60 11.81 15.09
N GLU A 325 15.66 11.94 14.30
CA GLU A 325 15.84 11.12 13.10
C GLU A 325 15.85 9.61 13.46
N GLY A 326 15.07 8.82 12.72
CA GLY A 326 14.97 7.38 12.93
C GLY A 326 13.65 6.78 12.49
N GLY A 327 13.56 5.47 12.65
CA GLY A 327 12.35 4.68 12.39
C GLY A 327 11.54 4.45 13.65
N TYR A 328 10.22 4.46 13.50
CA TYR A 328 9.29 4.34 14.61
C TYR A 328 8.13 3.40 14.29
N TRP A 329 7.75 2.61 15.29
CA TRP A 329 6.57 1.75 15.27
C TRP A 329 5.45 2.42 16.06
N LEU A 330 4.37 2.76 15.38
CA LEU A 330 3.17 3.33 15.98
C LEU A 330 2.13 2.23 16.14
N THR A 331 1.55 2.12 17.33
CA THR A 331 0.38 1.27 17.60
C THR A 331 -0.75 2.14 18.13
N VAL A 332 -1.95 1.98 17.57
CA VAL A 332 -3.19 2.55 18.11
C VAL A 332 -4.07 1.41 18.59
N ALA A 333 -4.53 1.51 19.83
CA ALA A 333 -5.35 0.51 20.47
C ALA A 333 -6.53 1.16 21.19
N GLU A 334 -7.64 0.43 21.26
CA GLU A 334 -8.74 0.78 22.13
C GLU A 334 -8.37 0.53 23.60
N THR A 335 -8.71 1.48 24.46
CA THR A 335 -8.61 1.35 25.92
C THR A 335 -10.01 1.42 26.50
N GLY A 336 -10.45 0.37 27.20
CA GLY A 336 -11.78 0.32 27.81
C GLY A 336 -12.65 -0.78 27.20
N ALA A 337 -13.41 -0.47 26.14
CA ALA A 337 -14.38 -1.43 25.59
C ALA A 337 -13.73 -2.56 24.78
N GLU A 338 -12.48 -2.38 24.32
CA GLU A 338 -11.64 -3.38 23.64
C GLU A 338 -12.38 -4.13 22.51
N THR A 339 -13.22 -3.41 21.77
CA THR A 339 -14.03 -3.96 20.70
C THR A 339 -13.25 -4.16 19.41
N ALA A 340 -12.37 -3.21 19.07
CA ALA A 340 -11.57 -3.26 17.86
C ALA A 340 -10.13 -3.72 18.17
N PRO A 341 -9.56 -4.65 17.38
CA PRO A 341 -8.17 -5.05 17.54
C PRO A 341 -7.22 -3.86 17.32
N PRO A 342 -6.06 -3.84 17.99
CA PRO A 342 -5.07 -2.79 17.79
C PRO A 342 -4.54 -2.84 16.35
N VAL A 343 -4.11 -1.68 15.84
CA VAL A 343 -3.48 -1.57 14.52
C VAL A 343 -2.17 -0.82 14.63
N SER A 344 -1.20 -1.22 13.82
CA SER A 344 0.13 -0.59 13.82
C SER A 344 0.54 -0.11 12.44
N ASP A 345 1.52 0.80 12.39
CA ASP A 345 2.24 1.17 11.17
C ASP A 345 3.68 1.58 11.47
N TRP A 346 4.51 1.58 10.42
CA TRP A 346 5.86 2.13 10.45
C TRP A 346 5.86 3.56 9.93
N LEU A 347 6.57 4.46 10.62
CA LEU A 347 6.87 5.80 10.13
C LEU A 347 8.35 6.13 10.31
N VAL A 348 8.86 7.06 9.51
CA VAL A 348 10.24 7.55 9.61
C VAL A 348 10.27 9.05 9.88
N ALA A 349 11.11 9.49 10.80
CA ALA A 349 11.48 10.89 10.93
C ALA A 349 12.82 11.11 10.22
N LEU A 350 12.87 12.08 9.29
CA LEU A 350 14.04 12.32 8.44
C LEU A 350 14.63 13.71 8.69
N GLY A 351 15.95 13.77 8.86
CA GLY A 351 16.67 15.04 8.94
C GLY A 351 16.77 15.72 7.56
N GLY A 352 16.69 17.06 7.53
CA GLY A 352 16.94 17.84 6.32
C GLY A 352 18.42 17.83 5.93
N ALA A 353 18.72 17.87 4.63
CA ALA A 353 20.09 17.91 4.08
C ALA A 353 20.87 19.23 4.38
N GLY A 354 20.43 20.03 5.36
CA GLY A 354 20.95 21.37 5.64
C GLY A 354 21.89 21.50 6.85
N ALA A 355 22.26 20.41 7.52
CA ALA A 355 23.02 20.47 8.78
C ALA A 355 24.46 19.92 8.71
N THR A 356 25.03 19.70 7.52
CA THR A 356 26.42 19.20 7.36
C THR A 356 27.40 20.21 6.77
N GLU A 357 27.15 21.51 6.93
CA GLU A 357 28.09 22.57 6.48
C GLU A 357 28.74 23.41 7.59
N SER A 358 28.38 23.25 8.87
CA SER A 358 28.99 24.05 9.95
C SER A 358 30.24 23.42 10.61
N MET A 359 30.72 22.27 10.14
CA MET A 359 31.92 21.62 10.67
C MET A 359 33.07 21.56 9.66
N ARG A 360 33.29 22.66 8.92
CA ARG A 360 34.51 22.90 8.11
C ARG A 360 34.96 24.36 8.11
N THR A 361 34.91 25.07 9.23
CA THR A 361 35.58 26.38 9.36
C THR A 361 36.11 26.63 10.79
N THR A 362 36.87 25.68 11.34
CA THR A 362 37.85 26.02 12.39
C THR A 362 39.13 25.21 12.17
N GLY A 363 40.12 25.84 11.54
CA GLY A 363 41.44 25.22 11.37
C GLY A 363 42.38 25.96 10.40
N SER A 364 43.14 26.92 10.94
CA SER A 364 44.47 27.39 10.49
C SER A 364 44.51 28.12 9.14
N THR A 365 44.99 29.35 8.98
CA THR A 365 46.25 30.03 9.41
C THR A 365 46.00 31.54 9.32
N THR A 366 46.46 32.40 10.22
CA THR A 366 47.86 32.68 10.60
C THR A 366 48.01 33.08 12.06
#